data_AF-A0A430GJW1-F1
#
_entry.id   AF-A0A430GJW1-F1
#
_cell.length_a   1.000
_cell.length_b   1.000
_cell.length_c   1.000
_cell.angle_alpha   90.00
_cell.angle_beta   90.00
_cell.angle_gamma   90.00
#
_symmetry.space_group_name_H-M   'P 1'
#
loop_
_entity.id
_entity.type
_entity.pdbx_description
1 polymer ?
#
loop_
_entity_poly.entity_id
_entity_poly.type
_entity_poly.pdbx_seq_one_letter_code
_entity_poly.pdbx_strand_id
1 'polypeptide(L)' 'MSKDFLAESYIVDEHLADTLYWLCQHQDCYDAFQFDVVTQELKVHHANGTDIIRQGMYLTAKYGILVTSL' A
#
# COMPACT_ATOMS: atom_id res chain seq x y z
N MET A 1 13.89 14.77 1.84
CA MET A 1 13.00 14.82 0.67
C MET A 1 11.60 14.53 1.18
N SER A 2 10.66 15.45 1.01
CA SER A 2 9.26 15.21 1.38
C SER A 2 8.71 14.14 0.44
N LYS A 3 8.14 13.06 1.00
CA LYS A 3 7.40 12.08 0.20
C LYS A 3 6.06 12.69 -0.18
N ASP A 4 5.71 12.64 -1.47
CA ASP A 4 4.41 13.08 -1.95
C ASP A 4 3.38 11.97 -1.71
N PHE A 5 2.67 12.07 -0.59
CA PHE A 5 1.67 11.06 -0.21
C PHE A 5 0.38 11.13 -1.05
N LEU A 6 0.19 12.20 -1.80
CA LEU A 6 -0.91 12.37 -2.76
C LEU A 6 -0.54 11.86 -4.16
N ALA A 7 0.71 11.43 -4.37
CA ALA A 7 1.10 10.86 -5.65
C ALA A 7 0.34 9.55 -5.90
N GLU A 8 -0.04 9.33 -7.16
CA GLU A 8 -0.65 8.08 -7.63
C GLU A 8 0.27 6.87 -7.48
N SER A 9 1.54 7.08 -7.17
CA SER A 9 2.52 6.03 -6.98
C SER A 9 3.37 6.23 -5.72
N TYR A 10 3.67 5.11 -5.07
CA TYR A 10 4.41 5.10 -3.82
C TYR A 10 5.33 3.89 -3.74
N ILE A 11 6.59 4.12 -3.34
CA ILE A 11 7.55 3.05 -3.11
C ILE A 11 7.51 2.70 -1.64
N VAL A 12 7.20 1.44 -1.34
CA VAL A 12 7.20 0.93 0.03
C VAL A 12 8.63 0.91 0.54
N ASP A 13 8.89 1.72 1.54
CA ASP A 13 10.17 1.76 2.23
C ASP A 13 10.09 1.10 3.61
N GLU A 14 11.17 1.19 4.39
CA GLU A 14 11.23 0.62 5.73
C GLU A 14 10.28 1.29 6.73
N HIS A 15 9.83 2.52 6.45
CA HIS A 15 8.91 3.24 7.31
C HIS A 15 7.46 2.83 7.00
N LEU A 16 6.97 1.83 7.72
CA LEU A 16 5.57 1.39 7.64
C LEU A 16 4.58 2.54 7.85
N ALA A 17 4.89 3.49 8.73
CA ALA A 17 4.04 4.65 9.00
C ALA A 17 3.76 5.49 7.75
N ASP A 18 4.77 5.68 6.89
CA ASP A 18 4.63 6.43 5.64
C ASP A 18 3.76 5.66 4.64
N THR A 19 3.90 4.32 4.59
CA THR A 19 3.08 3.45 3.75
C THR A 19 1.62 3.46 4.19
N LEU A 20 1.37 3.36 5.49
CA LEU A 20 0.02 3.45 6.06
C LEU A 20 -0.59 4.83 5.84
N TYR A 21 0.21 5.90 5.96
CA TYR A 21 -0.26 7.26 5.71
C TYR A 21 -0.67 7.42 4.24
N TRP A 22 0.13 6.92 3.30
CA TRP A 22 -0.23 6.90 1.88
C TRP A 22 -1.55 6.15 1.65
N LEU A 23 -1.69 4.93 2.18
CA LEU A 23 -2.94 4.17 2.07
C LEU A 23 -4.15 4.97 2.58
N CYS A 24 -4.02 5.60 3.75
CA CYS A 24 -5.07 6.45 4.29
C CYS A 24 -5.44 7.67 3.42
N GLN A 25 -4.56 8.12 2.51
CA GLN A 25 -4.90 9.15 1.52
C GLN A 25 -5.64 8.60 0.29
N HIS A 26 -5.49 7.30 -0.01
CA HIS A 26 -6.03 6.63 -1.21
C HIS A 26 -7.04 5.53 -0.85
N GLN A 27 -7.93 5.84 0.10
CA GLN A 27 -8.98 4.92 0.58
C GLN A 27 -10.00 4.55 -0.51
N ASP A 28 -10.02 5.28 -1.62
CA ASP A 28 -10.84 4.98 -2.78
C ASP A 28 -10.34 3.74 -3.56
N CYS A 29 -9.07 3.34 -3.37
CA CYS A 29 -8.43 2.28 -4.16
C CYS A 29 -8.50 0.87 -3.56
N TYR A 30 -8.98 0.73 -2.32
CA TYR A 30 -9.07 -0.54 -1.61
C TYR A 30 -10.22 -0.54 -0.60
N ASP A 31 -10.63 -1.73 -0.15
CA ASP A 31 -11.74 -1.91 0.79
C ASP A 31 -11.26 -1.95 2.24
N ALA A 32 -10.15 -2.65 2.51
CA ALA A 32 -9.57 -2.74 3.85
C ALA A 32 -8.07 -3.07 3.79
N PHE A 33 -7.34 -2.78 4.86
CA PHE A 33 -5.98 -3.31 5.06
C PHE A 33 -5.85 -3.96 6.44
N GLN A 34 -4.96 -4.95 6.55
CA GLN A 34 -4.64 -5.66 7.77
C GLN A 34 -3.12 -5.74 7.93
N PHE A 35 -2.61 -5.40 9.10
CA PHE A 35 -1.20 -5.59 9.43
C PHE A 35 -1.02 -6.80 10.35
N ASP A 36 -0.25 -7.78 9.91
CA ASP A 36 0.15 -8.93 10.71
C ASP A 36 1.47 -8.61 11.44
N VAL A 37 1.40 -8.45 12.76
CA VAL A 37 2.56 -8.12 13.59
C VAL A 37 3.55 -9.27 13.74
N VAL A 38 3.11 -10.51 13.52
CA VAL A 38 3.95 -11.71 13.68
C VAL A 38 4.82 -11.90 12.45
N THR A 39 4.23 -11.77 11.26
CA THR A 39 4.96 -11.90 9.99
C THR A 39 5.50 -10.56 9.47
N GLN A 40 5.12 -9.44 10.10
CA GLN A 40 5.39 -8.08 9.64
C GLN A 40 4.87 -7.83 8.21
N GLU A 41 3.72 -8.41 7.87
CA GLU A 41 3.12 -8.30 6.55
C GLU A 41 1.90 -7.38 6.57
N LEU A 42 1.91 -6.39 5.69
CA LEU A 42 0.75 -5.54 5.45
C LEU A 42 -0.03 -6.14 4.28
N LYS A 43 -1.31 -6.47 4.50
CA LYS A 43 -2.22 -7.00 3.49
C LYS A 43 -3.25 -5.96 3.15
N VAL A 44 -3.55 -5.78 1.87
CA VAL A 44 -4.60 -4.87 1.41
C VAL A 44 -5.61 -5.64 0.59
N HIS A 45 -6.88 -5.53 0.99
CA HIS A 45 -8.03 -6.13 0.35
C HIS A 45 -8.67 -5.12 -0.59
N HIS A 46 -8.92 -5.52 -1.82
CA HIS A 46 -9.61 -4.73 -2.84
C HIS A 46 -10.59 -5.64 -3.61
N ALA A 47 -11.35 -5.07 -4.55
CA ALA A 47 -12.32 -5.83 -5.35
C ALA A 47 -11.73 -7.04 -6.10
N ASN A 48 -10.44 -7.00 -6.48
CA ASN A 48 -9.76 -8.05 -7.24
C ASN A 48 -9.13 -9.17 -6.38
N GLY A 49 -9.17 -9.07 -5.05
CA GLY A 49 -8.46 -10.00 -4.16
C GLY A 49 -7.74 -9.33 -2.98
N THR A 50 -6.61 -9.89 -2.60
CA THR A 50 -5.79 -9.39 -1.47
C THR A 50 -4.33 -9.37 -1.89
N ASP A 51 -3.73 -8.19 -1.83
CA ASP A 51 -2.31 -7.99 -2.07
C ASP A 51 -1.54 -7.98 -0.74
N ILE A 52 -0.30 -8.47 -0.77
CA ILE A 52 0.63 -8.34 0.35
C ILE A 52 1.62 -7.26 -0.03
N ILE A 53 1.72 -6.21 0.78
CA ILE A 53 2.66 -5.11 0.69
C ILE A 53 3.92 -5.46 1.50
N ARG A 54 5.09 -5.25 0.88
CA ARG A 54 6.42 -5.48 1.45
C ARG A 54 7.36 -4.39 0.93
N GLN A 55 8.43 -4.17 1.68
CA GLN A 55 9.46 -3.21 1.33
C GLN A 55 10.01 -3.46 -0.08
N GLY A 56 10.18 -2.39 -0.85
CA GLY A 56 10.64 -2.41 -2.23
C GLY A 56 9.54 -2.59 -3.28
N MET A 57 8.30 -2.88 -2.88
CA MET A 57 7.18 -2.89 -3.83
C MET A 57 6.72 -1.50 -4.22
N TYR A 58 6.10 -1.44 -5.41
CA TYR A 58 5.52 -0.24 -5.95
C TYR A 58 4.00 -0.30 -5.78
N LEU A 59 3.46 0.66 -5.04
CA LEU A 59 2.03 0.86 -4.90
C LEU A 59 1.55 1.83 -5.96
N THR A 60 0.34 1.62 -6.46
CA THR A 60 -0.34 2.59 -7.30
C THR A 60 -1.79 2.78 -6.87
N ALA A 61 -2.25 4.03 -6.88
CA ALA A 61 -3.62 4.42 -6.58
C ALA A 61 -4.55 4.15 -7.80
N LYS A 62 -4.38 3.00 -8.45
CA LYS A 62 -5.28 2.56 -9.51
C LYS A 62 -6.21 1.49 -8.96
N TYR A 63 -7.49 1.83 -8.95
CA TYR A 63 -8.56 0.92 -8.50
C TYR A 63 -8.43 -0.46 -9.17
N GLY A 64 -8.25 -1.50 -8.36
CA GLY A 64 -8.12 -2.89 -8.80
C GLY A 64 -6.69 -3.37 -9.08
N ILE A 65 -5.67 -2.51 -9.07
CA ILE A 65 -4.25 -2.89 -9.13
C ILE A 65 -3.52 -2.04 -8.11
N LEU A 66 -3.60 -2.42 -6.82
CA LEU A 66 -2.96 -1.63 -5.78
C LEU A 66 -1.45 -1.88 -5.73
N VAL A 67 -1.03 -3.10 -6.02
CA VAL A 67 0.37 -3.51 -5.99
C VAL A 67 0.81 -3.97 -7.37
N THR A 68 1.84 -3.33 -7.92
CA THR A 68 2.56 -3.87 -9.05
C THR A 68 3.80 -4.58 -8.52
N SER A 69 3.74 -5.91 -8.42
CA SER A 69 4.97 -6.70 -8.29
C SER A 69 5.80 -6.53 -9.56
N LEU A 70 7.12 -6.43 -9.39
CA LEU A 70 8.17 -6.24 -10.41
C LEU A 70 7.90 -6.93 -11.76
#